data_AF-A0A7Y2A8N9-F1
#
_entry.id   AF-A0A7Y2A8N9-F1
#
_cell.length_a   1.000
_cell.length_b   1.000
_cell.length_c   1.000
_cell.angle_alpha   90.00
_cell.angle_beta   90.00
_cell.angle_gamma   90.00
#
_symmetry.space_group_name_H-M   'P 1'
#
loop_
_entity.id
_entity.type
_entity.pdbx_description
1 polymer ?
#
loop_
_entity_poly.entity_id
_entity_poly.type
_entity_poly.pdbx_seq_one_letter_code
_entity_poly.pdbx_strand_id
1 'polypeptide(L)'
;MMNKDNLEQFIRERRAAFDDKEPPRMAWDKIQQKLNKDNKVPRRISLWHFTRIAATVAILVGIGMVIGRYSAPATETAYVEENFPEFVEAQNYFQMEVDERLARLASYSYDAGLQDDMVQLDQFMEELKAELQVAPKGSEDKIIQAMISNYQTKLDILERVLKSVEDNNLNKTNSQKNETDI
;
A
#
# COMPACT_ATOMS: atom_id res chain seq x y z
N MET A 1 63.33 -4.02 52.03
CA MET A 1 63.20 -3.02 50.94
C MET A 1 64.56 -2.93 50.27
N MET A 2 64.79 -3.58 49.13
CA MET A 2 66.14 -3.58 48.51
C MET A 2 66.21 -4.01 47.04
N ASN A 3 65.16 -3.74 46.24
CA ASN A 3 65.14 -4.09 44.81
C ASN A 3 64.91 -2.89 43.87
N LYS A 4 64.71 -1.67 44.41
CA LYS A 4 64.53 -0.47 43.58
C LYS A 4 65.86 0.03 42.99
N ASP A 5 66.93 -0.06 43.77
CA ASP A 5 68.22 0.56 43.44
C ASP A 5 68.92 -0.17 42.27
N ASN A 6 68.81 -1.50 42.19
CA ASN A 6 69.43 -2.28 41.11
C ASN A 6 68.81 -1.98 39.74
N LEU A 7 67.48 -1.84 39.67
CA LEU A 7 66.79 -1.49 38.42
C LEU A 7 67.10 -0.04 38.03
N GLU A 8 67.12 0.87 39.02
CA GLU A 8 67.45 2.27 38.79
C GLU A 8 68.89 2.43 38.27
N GLN A 9 69.85 1.73 38.86
CA GLN A 9 71.24 1.73 38.41
C GLN A 9 71.37 1.13 37.01
N PHE A 10 70.72 0.01 36.73
CA PHE A 10 70.71 -0.62 35.41
C PHE A 10 70.16 0.30 34.32
N ILE A 11 69.06 1.02 34.60
CA ILE A 11 68.47 1.97 33.66
C ILE A 11 69.40 3.17 33.46
N ARG A 12 70.02 3.69 34.53
CA ARG A 12 70.95 4.83 34.45
C ARG A 12 72.20 4.48 33.65
N GLU A 13 72.81 3.34 33.90
CA GLU A 13 74.03 2.88 33.21
C GLU A 13 73.78 2.60 31.72
N ARG A 14 72.58 2.11 31.37
CA ARG A 14 72.23 1.75 29.98
C ARG A 14 71.35 2.78 29.28
N ARG A 15 71.16 3.98 29.84
CA ARG A 15 70.26 5.00 29.30
C ARG A 15 70.55 5.34 27.83
N ALA A 16 71.83 5.47 27.47
CA ALA A 16 72.24 5.72 26.09
C ALA A 16 71.81 4.60 25.12
N ALA A 17 71.70 3.35 25.59
CA ALA A 17 71.22 2.22 24.78
C ALA A 17 69.68 2.17 24.67
N PHE A 18 68.96 2.85 25.56
CA PHE A 18 67.51 2.99 25.49
C PHE A 18 67.07 4.16 24.61
N ASP A 19 67.83 5.27 24.64
CA ASP A 19 67.50 6.51 23.92
C ASP A 19 68.10 6.58 22.50
N ASP A 20 68.74 5.50 22.00
CA ASP A 20 69.40 5.44 20.67
C ASP A 20 68.44 5.41 19.48
N LYS A 21 67.19 4.93 19.68
CA LYS A 21 66.26 4.67 18.59
C LYS A 21 64.98 5.45 18.74
N GLU A 22 64.73 6.35 17.80
CA GLU A 22 63.40 6.95 17.64
C GLU A 22 62.50 6.03 16.81
N PRO A 23 61.22 5.86 17.20
CA PRO A 23 60.28 5.13 16.39
C PRO A 23 60.05 5.86 15.04
N PRO A 24 59.82 5.13 13.94
CA PRO A 24 59.45 5.77 12.68
C PRO A 24 58.16 6.56 12.86
N ARG A 25 58.05 7.72 12.20
CA ARG A 25 56.90 8.65 12.35
C ARG A 25 55.52 8.00 12.18
N MET A 26 55.44 6.89 11.42
CA MET A 26 54.21 6.13 11.16
C MET A 26 54.02 4.90 12.07
N ALA A 27 54.81 4.75 13.13
CA ALA A 27 54.66 3.62 14.06
C ALA A 27 53.28 3.60 14.71
N TRP A 28 52.76 4.77 15.07
CA TRP A 28 51.44 4.93 15.66
C TRP A 28 50.30 4.57 14.70
N ASP A 29 50.43 4.95 13.42
CA ASP A 29 49.42 4.64 12.39
C ASP A 29 49.20 3.14 12.23
N LYS A 30 50.29 2.35 12.31
CA LYS A 30 50.22 0.88 12.24
C LYS A 30 49.53 0.26 13.45
N ILE A 31 49.73 0.83 14.64
CA ILE A 31 49.06 0.39 15.88
C ILE A 31 47.57 0.73 15.80
N GLN A 32 47.24 1.94 15.38
CA GLN A 32 45.86 2.41 15.20
C GLN A 32 45.09 1.58 14.17
N GLN A 33 45.71 1.22 13.05
CA GLN A 33 45.09 0.34 12.05
C GLN A 33 44.80 -1.07 12.60
N LYS A 34 45.68 -1.62 13.44
CA LYS A 34 45.44 -2.94 14.06
C LYS A 34 44.29 -2.89 15.07
N LEU A 35 44.22 -1.84 15.91
CA LEU A 35 43.14 -1.68 16.88
C LEU A 35 41.77 -1.48 16.23
N ASN A 36 41.71 -0.78 15.10
CA ASN A 36 40.44 -0.55 14.38
C ASN A 36 39.95 -1.78 13.59
N LYS A 37 40.79 -2.79 13.38
CA LYS A 37 40.43 -3.99 12.59
C LYS A 37 39.62 -5.00 13.42
N ASP A 38 39.82 -5.03 14.74
CA ASP A 38 39.20 -6.00 15.65
C ASP A 38 37.84 -5.52 16.24
N ASN A 39 37.46 -4.26 16.02
CA ASN A 39 36.20 -3.67 16.51
C ASN A 39 35.00 -3.80 15.56
N LYS A 40 35.10 -4.61 14.51
CA LYS A 40 33.94 -4.95 13.67
C LYS A 40 33.20 -6.12 14.32
N VAL A 41 32.47 -5.85 15.40
CA VAL A 41 31.43 -6.77 15.87
C VAL A 41 30.50 -7.06 14.69
N PRO A 42 30.38 -8.32 14.23
CA PRO A 42 29.43 -8.63 13.18
C PRO A 42 28.04 -8.26 13.70
N ARG A 43 27.37 -7.32 13.03
CA ARG A 43 25.97 -7.00 13.32
C ARG A 43 25.16 -8.26 13.04
N ARG A 44 24.87 -9.01 14.10
CA ARG A 44 24.01 -10.18 14.06
C ARG A 44 22.60 -9.66 13.84
N ILE A 45 22.15 -9.63 12.60
CA ILE A 45 20.77 -9.25 12.27
C ILE A 45 19.90 -10.33 12.90
N SER A 46 19.11 -9.92 13.89
CA SER A 46 18.27 -10.84 14.66
C SER A 46 17.04 -11.21 13.85
N LEU A 47 16.89 -12.50 13.53
CA LEU A 47 15.72 -13.07 12.84
C LEU A 47 14.38 -12.81 13.57
N TRP A 48 14.43 -12.35 14.82
CA TRP A 48 13.28 -11.91 15.61
C TRP A 48 12.56 -10.67 15.05
N HIS A 49 13.17 -9.91 14.13
CA HIS A 49 12.49 -8.78 13.50
C HIS A 49 11.49 -9.22 12.41
N PHE A 50 11.72 -10.38 11.78
CA PHE A 50 10.82 -10.89 10.73
C PHE A 50 9.53 -11.53 11.28
N THR A 51 9.53 -12.01 12.52
CA THR A 51 8.30 -12.53 13.16
C THR A 51 7.28 -11.44 13.46
N ARG A 52 7.72 -10.20 13.68
CA ARG A 52 6.81 -9.06 13.91
C ARG A 52 6.07 -8.61 12.66
N ILE A 53 6.70 -8.74 11.49
CA ILE A 53 6.11 -8.38 10.19
C ILE A 53 5.11 -9.46 9.74
N ALA A 54 5.41 -10.74 9.96
CA ALA A 54 4.48 -11.82 9.64
C ALA A 54 3.20 -11.76 10.49
N ALA A 55 3.31 -11.38 11.76
CA ALA A 55 2.15 -11.23 12.64
C ALA A 55 1.20 -10.11 12.19
N THR A 56 1.72 -8.96 11.76
CA THR A 56 0.86 -7.85 11.30
C THR A 56 0.17 -8.18 9.97
N VAL A 57 0.86 -8.82 9.03
CA VAL A 57 0.25 -9.28 7.78
C VAL A 57 -0.82 -10.36 8.04
N ALA A 58 -0.55 -11.32 8.92
CA ALA A 58 -1.53 -12.35 9.29
C ALA A 58 -2.76 -11.77 10.01
N ILE A 59 -2.58 -10.73 10.85
CA ILE A 59 -3.68 -10.01 11.49
C ILE A 59 -4.50 -9.23 10.45
N LEU A 60 -3.85 -8.53 9.51
CA LEU A 60 -4.56 -7.79 8.46
C LEU A 60 -5.32 -8.74 7.52
N VAL A 61 -4.72 -9.86 7.13
CA VAL A 61 -5.39 -10.90 6.32
C VAL A 61 -6.49 -11.59 7.11
N GLY A 62 -6.28 -11.85 8.40
CA GLY A 62 -7.30 -12.44 9.29
C GLY A 62 -8.49 -11.52 9.51
N ILE A 63 -8.25 -10.24 9.80
CA ILE A 63 -9.30 -9.21 9.90
C ILE A 63 -9.99 -9.02 8.55
N GLY A 64 -9.22 -8.98 7.45
CA GLY A 64 -9.76 -8.91 6.09
C GLY A 64 -10.63 -10.10 5.72
N MET A 65 -10.26 -11.33 6.09
CA MET A 65 -11.11 -12.52 5.89
C MET A 65 -12.35 -12.50 6.77
N VAL A 66 -12.23 -12.07 8.03
CA VAL A 66 -13.35 -11.98 8.97
C VAL A 66 -14.35 -10.94 8.47
N ILE A 67 -13.91 -9.71 8.18
CA ILE A 67 -14.75 -8.66 7.61
C ILE A 67 -15.30 -9.11 6.26
N GLY A 68 -14.50 -9.71 5.37
CA GLY A 68 -14.96 -10.21 4.07
C GLY A 68 -16.01 -11.33 4.16
N ARG A 69 -16.00 -12.14 5.23
CA ARG A 69 -17.03 -13.17 5.51
C ARG A 69 -18.31 -12.57 6.11
N TYR A 70 -18.20 -11.51 6.91
CA TYR A 70 -19.34 -10.83 7.54
C TYR A 70 -19.95 -9.71 6.68
N SER A 71 -19.23 -9.22 5.68
CA SER A 71 -19.69 -8.27 4.66
C SER A 71 -20.20 -8.95 3.38
N ALA A 72 -20.47 -10.26 3.41
CA ALA A 72 -21.33 -10.87 2.40
C ALA A 72 -22.79 -10.65 2.84
N PRO A 73 -23.58 -9.81 2.16
CA PRO A 73 -25.02 -9.71 2.41
C PRO A 73 -25.70 -10.95 1.84
N ALA A 74 -25.48 -12.11 2.48
CA ALA A 74 -25.96 -13.40 1.98
C ALA A 74 -27.49 -13.58 2.11
N THR A 75 -28.20 -12.64 2.71
CA THR A 75 -29.66 -12.72 2.90
C THR A 75 -30.46 -11.85 1.93
N GLU A 76 -29.91 -10.73 1.44
CA GLU A 76 -30.66 -9.79 0.59
C GLU A 76 -30.50 -10.10 -0.91
N THR A 77 -29.33 -10.60 -1.34
CA THR A 77 -29.14 -11.04 -2.73
C THR A 77 -29.95 -12.29 -3.06
N ALA A 78 -30.14 -13.18 -2.08
CA ALA A 78 -30.84 -14.45 -2.26
C ALA A 78 -32.32 -14.27 -2.67
N TYR A 79 -33.02 -13.27 -2.12
CA TYR A 79 -34.43 -13.04 -2.48
C TYR A 79 -34.59 -12.58 -3.93
N VAL A 80 -33.73 -11.65 -4.37
CA VAL A 80 -33.75 -11.14 -5.74
C VAL A 80 -33.35 -12.24 -6.72
N GLU A 81 -32.34 -13.04 -6.36
CA GLU A 81 -31.87 -14.16 -7.17
C GLU A 81 -32.93 -15.26 -7.36
N GLU A 82 -33.69 -15.57 -6.31
CA GLU A 82 -34.71 -16.62 -6.35
C GLU A 82 -35.97 -16.18 -7.11
N ASN A 83 -36.39 -14.92 -6.96
CA ASN A 83 -37.68 -14.45 -7.49
C ASN A 83 -37.57 -13.75 -8.86
N PHE A 84 -36.39 -13.23 -9.23
CA PHE A 84 -36.20 -12.44 -10.46
C PHE A 84 -34.94 -12.86 -11.24
N PRO A 85 -34.89 -14.10 -11.75
CA PRO A 85 -33.68 -14.64 -12.40
C PRO A 85 -33.23 -13.87 -13.64
N GLU A 86 -34.16 -13.32 -14.43
CA GLU A 86 -33.83 -12.48 -15.59
C GLU A 86 -33.13 -11.18 -15.19
N PHE A 87 -33.50 -10.60 -14.03
CA PHE A 87 -32.86 -9.40 -13.52
C PHE A 87 -31.44 -9.67 -13.02
N VAL A 88 -31.16 -10.87 -12.48
CA VAL A 88 -29.82 -11.27 -12.04
C VAL A 88 -28.82 -11.26 -13.19
N GLU A 89 -29.22 -11.76 -14.37
CA GLU A 89 -28.35 -11.74 -15.55
C GLU A 89 -28.04 -10.30 -15.96
N ALA A 90 -29.05 -9.43 -15.98
CA ALA A 90 -28.87 -8.02 -16.28
C ALA A 90 -27.99 -7.31 -15.23
N GLN A 91 -28.18 -7.61 -13.94
CA GLN A 91 -27.37 -7.09 -12.86
C GLN A 91 -25.89 -7.46 -13.03
N ASN A 92 -25.59 -8.73 -13.30
CA ASN A 92 -24.22 -9.19 -13.51
C ASN A 92 -23.56 -8.47 -14.69
N TYR A 93 -24.31 -8.30 -15.79
CA TYR A 93 -23.85 -7.52 -16.93
C TYR A 93 -23.51 -6.08 -16.55
N PHE A 94 -24.41 -5.37 -15.86
CA PHE A 94 -24.16 -3.99 -15.43
C PHE A 94 -23.00 -3.89 -14.44
N GLN A 95 -22.86 -4.83 -13.52
CA GLN A 95 -21.76 -4.83 -12.56
C GLN A 95 -20.41 -4.99 -13.26
N MET A 96 -20.31 -5.90 -14.22
CA MET A 96 -19.10 -6.07 -15.03
C MET A 96 -18.72 -4.77 -15.77
N GLU A 97 -19.72 -4.11 -16.35
CA GLU A 97 -19.56 -2.86 -17.13
C GLU A 97 -19.13 -1.67 -16.24
N VAL A 98 -19.62 -1.63 -14.99
CA VAL A 98 -19.19 -0.67 -13.94
C VAL A 98 -17.75 -0.94 -13.53
N ASP A 99 -17.42 -2.18 -13.23
CA ASP A 99 -16.09 -2.60 -12.79
C ASP A 99 -15.04 -2.31 -13.87
N GLU A 100 -15.38 -2.54 -15.14
CA GLU A 100 -14.51 -2.22 -16.28
C GLU A 100 -14.20 -0.72 -16.33
N ARG A 101 -15.20 0.16 -16.21
CA ARG A 101 -14.98 1.61 -16.23
C ARG A 101 -14.17 2.09 -15.04
N LEU A 102 -14.44 1.56 -13.84
CA LEU A 102 -13.65 1.87 -12.66
C LEU A 102 -12.19 1.42 -12.82
N ALA A 103 -11.95 0.25 -13.40
CA ALA A 103 -10.60 -0.23 -13.68
C ALA A 103 -9.86 0.67 -14.68
N ARG A 104 -10.55 1.19 -15.71
CA ARG A 104 -10.00 2.20 -16.62
C ARG A 104 -9.69 3.51 -15.91
N LEU A 105 -10.57 3.94 -14.98
CA LEU A 105 -10.34 5.15 -14.18
C LEU A 105 -9.21 5.00 -13.17
N ALA A 106 -8.87 3.79 -12.73
CA ALA A 106 -7.82 3.54 -11.74
C ALA A 106 -6.42 3.99 -12.20
N SER A 107 -6.17 4.08 -13.52
CA SER A 107 -4.92 4.64 -14.06
C SER A 107 -4.87 6.17 -14.06
N TYR A 108 -5.97 6.85 -13.71
CA TYR A 108 -6.10 8.29 -13.74
C TYR A 108 -6.35 8.84 -12.34
N SER A 109 -5.87 10.07 -12.09
CA SER A 109 -6.30 10.83 -10.91
C SER A 109 -7.65 11.45 -11.22
N TYR A 110 -8.72 10.95 -10.59
CA TYR A 110 -10.08 11.49 -10.72
C TYR A 110 -10.53 12.22 -9.46
N ASP A 111 -11.64 12.95 -9.56
CA ASP A 111 -12.15 13.84 -8.51
C ASP A 111 -12.77 13.09 -7.32
N ALA A 112 -12.62 13.65 -6.11
CA ALA A 112 -13.23 13.11 -4.89
C ALA A 112 -14.76 13.09 -4.96
N GLY A 113 -15.38 14.02 -5.71
CA GLY A 113 -16.83 14.06 -5.91
C GLY A 113 -17.39 12.80 -6.59
N LEU A 114 -16.61 12.15 -7.45
CA LEU A 114 -17.04 10.88 -8.08
C LEU A 114 -17.27 9.79 -7.03
N GLN A 115 -16.41 9.71 -6.01
CA GLN A 115 -16.55 8.69 -4.97
C GLN A 115 -17.84 8.88 -4.17
N ASP A 116 -18.17 10.12 -3.85
CA ASP A 116 -19.41 10.45 -3.12
C ASP A 116 -20.66 10.14 -3.95
N ASP A 117 -20.62 10.39 -5.27
CA ASP A 117 -21.71 10.03 -6.19
C ASP A 117 -21.90 8.50 -6.27
N MET A 118 -20.80 7.74 -6.33
CA MET A 118 -20.85 6.28 -6.33
C MET A 118 -21.46 5.74 -5.03
N VAL A 119 -21.06 6.28 -3.88
CA VAL A 119 -21.60 5.88 -2.57
C VAL A 119 -23.09 6.18 -2.47
N GLN A 120 -23.56 7.33 -2.96
CA GLN A 120 -24.98 7.67 -2.98
C GLN A 120 -25.79 6.72 -3.86
N LEU A 121 -25.28 6.38 -5.05
CA LEU A 121 -25.96 5.43 -5.94
C LEU A 121 -26.00 4.03 -5.34
N ASP A 122 -24.94 3.58 -4.67
CA ASP A 122 -24.91 2.29 -4.00
C ASP A 122 -25.90 2.26 -2.82
N GLN A 123 -26.00 3.33 -2.04
CA GLN A 123 -27.02 3.46 -0.99
C GLN A 123 -28.45 3.36 -1.55
N PHE A 124 -28.73 4.08 -2.64
CA PHE A 124 -30.04 4.02 -3.29
C PHE A 124 -30.35 2.62 -3.85
N MET A 125 -29.35 1.90 -4.36
CA MET A 125 -29.50 0.51 -4.79
C MET A 125 -29.90 -0.41 -3.62
N GLU A 126 -29.28 -0.25 -2.46
CA GLU A 126 -29.63 -1.04 -1.27
C GLU A 126 -31.06 -0.71 -0.76
N GLU A 127 -31.47 0.56 -0.81
CA GLU A 127 -32.85 0.95 -0.51
C GLU A 127 -33.85 0.27 -1.45
N LEU A 128 -33.57 0.23 -2.76
CA LEU A 128 -34.42 -0.44 -3.74
C LEU A 128 -34.48 -1.96 -3.53
N LYS A 129 -33.36 -2.60 -3.17
CA LYS A 129 -33.34 -4.03 -2.84
C LYS A 129 -34.20 -4.33 -1.61
N ALA A 130 -34.14 -3.48 -0.59
CA ALA A 130 -34.97 -3.61 0.61
C ALA A 130 -36.45 -3.39 0.27
N GLU A 131 -36.78 -2.41 -0.56
CA GLU A 131 -38.16 -2.15 -1.02
C GLU A 131 -38.71 -3.34 -1.82
N LEU A 132 -37.90 -3.94 -2.70
CA LEU A 132 -38.28 -5.08 -3.53
C LEU A 132 -38.67 -6.31 -2.69
N GLN A 133 -38.05 -6.51 -1.52
CA GLN A 133 -38.36 -7.62 -0.61
C GLN A 133 -39.74 -7.52 0.04
N VAL A 134 -40.23 -6.29 0.27
CA VAL A 134 -41.52 -6.03 0.93
C VAL A 134 -42.60 -5.53 -0.04
N ALA A 135 -42.28 -5.48 -1.34
CA ALA A 135 -43.11 -4.92 -2.37
C ALA A 135 -44.45 -5.66 -2.52
N PRO A 136 -45.59 -4.96 -2.63
CA PRO A 136 -46.85 -5.58 -2.98
C PRO A 136 -46.84 -6.06 -4.44
N LYS A 137 -47.56 -7.15 -4.70
CA LYS A 137 -47.70 -7.74 -6.05
C LYS A 137 -48.12 -6.72 -7.10
N GLY A 138 -47.34 -6.59 -8.17
CA GLY A 138 -47.51 -5.67 -9.29
C GLY A 138 -46.71 -4.36 -9.19
N SER A 139 -45.89 -4.17 -8.15
CA SER A 139 -45.01 -3.00 -8.01
C SER A 139 -43.54 -3.31 -8.21
N GLU A 140 -43.18 -4.60 -8.24
CA GLU A 140 -41.82 -5.11 -8.35
C GLU A 140 -41.15 -4.64 -9.65
N ASP A 141 -41.88 -4.64 -10.77
CA ASP A 141 -41.37 -4.19 -12.07
C ASP A 141 -40.88 -2.73 -12.04
N LYS A 142 -41.56 -1.87 -11.28
CA LYS A 142 -41.17 -0.45 -11.15
C LYS A 142 -39.89 -0.31 -10.33
N ILE A 143 -39.77 -1.11 -9.27
CA ILE A 143 -38.58 -1.13 -8.42
C ILE A 143 -37.39 -1.67 -9.21
N ILE A 144 -37.57 -2.77 -9.94
CA ILE A 144 -36.56 -3.33 -10.85
C ILE A 144 -36.14 -2.29 -11.90
N GLN A 145 -37.09 -1.58 -12.51
CA GLN A 145 -36.78 -0.51 -13.46
C GLN A 145 -35.96 0.61 -12.81
N ALA A 146 -36.26 0.98 -11.56
CA ALA A 146 -35.47 1.95 -10.80
C ALA A 146 -34.05 1.43 -10.51
N MET A 147 -33.90 0.14 -10.21
CA MET A 147 -32.58 -0.50 -10.02
C MET A 147 -31.76 -0.46 -11.32
N ILE A 148 -32.37 -0.80 -12.45
CA ILE A 148 -31.73 -0.69 -13.77
C ILE A 148 -31.32 0.76 -14.04
N SER A 149 -32.21 1.72 -13.76
CA SER A 149 -31.92 3.14 -13.95
C SER A 149 -30.78 3.63 -13.07
N ASN A 150 -30.63 3.10 -11.85
CA ASN A 150 -29.50 3.39 -10.98
C ASN A 150 -28.18 2.90 -11.60
N TYR A 151 -28.12 1.66 -12.12
CA TYR A 151 -26.95 1.15 -12.84
C TYR A 151 -26.61 2.01 -14.07
N GLN A 152 -27.62 2.36 -14.87
CA GLN A 152 -27.43 3.23 -16.04
C GLN A 152 -26.86 4.59 -15.64
N THR A 153 -27.36 5.18 -14.57
CA THR A 153 -26.85 6.46 -14.04
C THR A 153 -25.40 6.32 -13.61
N LYS A 154 -25.06 5.23 -12.91
CA LYS A 154 -23.68 4.94 -12.49
C LYS A 154 -22.74 4.87 -13.68
N LEU A 155 -23.13 4.14 -14.72
CA LEU A 155 -22.36 4.01 -15.96
C LEU A 155 -22.21 5.34 -16.70
N ASP A 156 -23.28 6.13 -16.81
CA ASP A 156 -23.25 7.44 -17.46
C ASP A 156 -22.29 8.42 -16.77
N ILE A 157 -22.26 8.42 -15.44
CA ILE A 157 -21.33 9.26 -14.67
C ILE A 157 -19.90 8.80 -14.92
N LEU A 158 -19.64 7.49 -14.79
CA LEU A 158 -18.31 6.91 -15.02
C LEU A 158 -17.80 7.20 -16.44
N GLU A 159 -18.66 7.09 -17.45
CA GLU A 159 -18.34 7.39 -18.84
C GLU A 159 -17.95 8.88 -19.02
N ARG A 160 -18.71 9.79 -18.42
CA ARG A 160 -18.42 11.24 -18.49
C ARG A 160 -17.09 11.58 -17.83
N VAL A 161 -16.81 10.98 -16.66
CA VAL A 161 -15.54 11.19 -15.98
C VAL A 161 -14.39 10.60 -16.79
N LEU A 162 -14.55 9.38 -17.32
CA LEU A 162 -13.54 8.73 -18.15
C LEU A 162 -13.18 9.59 -19.37
N LYS A 163 -14.19 10.08 -20.09
CA LYS A 163 -14.00 10.99 -21.21
C LYS A 163 -13.29 12.27 -20.80
N SER A 164 -13.68 12.86 -19.66
CA SER A 164 -13.04 14.07 -19.16
C SER A 164 -11.56 13.87 -18.83
N VAL A 165 -11.20 12.76 -18.17
CA VAL A 165 -9.79 12.48 -17.84
C VAL A 165 -8.98 12.13 -19.09
N GLU A 166 -9.54 11.42 -20.06
CA GLU A 166 -8.89 11.11 -21.34
C GLU A 166 -8.60 12.39 -22.14
N ASP A 167 -9.61 13.24 -22.35
CA ASP A 167 -9.47 14.51 -23.08
C ASP A 167 -8.40 15.42 -22.42
N ASN A 168 -8.40 15.51 -21.08
CA ASN A 168 -7.41 16.28 -20.34
C ASN A 168 -5.98 15.74 -20.48
N ASN A 169 -5.80 14.41 -20.56
CA ASN A 169 -4.48 13.81 -20.77
C ASN A 169 -3.95 14.00 -22.19
N LEU A 170 -4.82 13.90 -23.19
CA LEU A 170 -4.47 14.16 -24.60
C LEU A 170 -4.00 15.62 -24.78
N ASN A 171 -4.70 16.57 -24.17
CA ASN A 171 -4.33 17.99 -24.23
C ASN A 171 -2.97 18.28 -23.59
N LYS A 172 -2.67 17.69 -22.42
CA LYS A 172 -1.34 17.81 -21.78
C LYS A 172 -0.21 17.27 -22.66
N THR A 173 -0.45 16.14 -23.34
CA THR A 173 0.55 15.51 -24.21
C THR A 173 0.87 16.35 -25.44
N ASN A 174 -0.14 17.03 -26.01
CA ASN A 174 0.05 17.91 -27.17
C ASN A 174 0.73 19.24 -26.80
N SER A 175 0.46 19.80 -25.61
CA SER A 175 1.16 21.00 -25.12
C SER A 175 2.66 20.77 -24.90
N GLN A 176 3.06 19.59 -24.38
CA GLN A 176 4.48 19.29 -24.15
C GLN A 176 5.30 19.10 -25.45
N LYS A 177 4.69 18.60 -26.54
CA LYS A 177 5.39 18.46 -27.82
C LYS A 177 5.71 19.80 -28.47
N ASN A 178 4.85 20.80 -28.29
CA ASN A 178 5.01 22.11 -28.92
C ASN A 178 6.08 22.99 -28.25
N GLU A 179 6.51 22.66 -27.03
CA GLU A 179 7.59 23.38 -26.32
C GLU A 179 8.99 22.79 -26.58
N THR A 180 9.09 21.53 -27.04
CA THR A 180 10.37 20.88 -27.37
C THR A 180 10.85 21.12 -28.81
N ASP A 181 10.05 21.77 -29.65
CA ASP A 181 10.35 22.05 -31.07
C ASP A 181 10.66 23.54 -31.34
N ILE A 182 11.00 24.33 -30.29
CA ILE A 182 11.47 25.72 -30.39
C ILE A 182 12.92 25.84 -29.93
#